data_AF-A0AAD1CF01-F1
#
_entry.id   AF-A0AAD1CF01-F1
#
_cell.length_a   1.000
_cell.length_b   1.000
_cell.length_c   1.000
_cell.angle_alpha   90.00
_cell.angle_beta   90.00
_cell.angle_gamma   90.00
#
_symmetry.space_group_name_H-M   'P 1'
#
loop_
_entity.id
_entity.type
_entity.pdbx_description
1 polymer ?
#
loop_
_entity_poly.entity_id
_entity_poly.type
_entity_poly.pdbx_seq_one_letter_code
_entity_poly.pdbx_strand_id
1 'polypeptide(L)'
;MADLTKAISEGAGLRVRPVMMTVATVIIGLIPIMFGHGTGSEVMQRIAAPMIGGMSSALLLTLVVLPALFKLWKQTSYKLK
;
A
#
# COMPACT_ATOMS: atom_id res chain seq x y z
N MET A 1 -22.20 -10.80 -18.00
CA MET A 1 -22.24 -9.98 -16.78
C MET A 1 -21.29 -10.47 -15.68
N ALA A 2 -21.09 -11.79 -15.50
CA ALA A 2 -20.16 -12.33 -14.51
C ALA A 2 -18.66 -12.08 -14.81
N ASP A 3 -18.28 -12.02 -16.09
CA ASP A 3 -16.88 -11.82 -16.51
C ASP A 3 -16.28 -10.46 -16.14
N LEU A 4 -17.06 -9.38 -16.22
CA LEU A 4 -16.54 -8.03 -15.99
C LEU A 4 -16.17 -7.81 -14.52
N THR A 5 -16.93 -8.39 -13.58
CA THR A 5 -16.63 -8.32 -12.15
C THR A 5 -15.41 -9.16 -11.80
N LYS A 6 -15.25 -10.33 -12.43
CA LYS A 6 -14.04 -11.17 -12.30
C LYS A 6 -12.80 -10.43 -12.82
N ALA A 7 -12.83 -9.91 -14.05
CA ALA A 7 -11.71 -9.19 -14.65
C ALA A 7 -11.29 -7.95 -13.82
N ILE A 8 -12.25 -7.25 -13.21
CA ILE A 8 -11.96 -6.11 -12.33
C ILE A 8 -11.38 -6.55 -10.98
N SER A 9 -11.91 -7.63 -10.38
CA SER A 9 -11.36 -8.17 -9.13
C SER A 9 -9.94 -8.72 -9.32
N GLU A 10 -9.68 -9.31 -10.47
CA GLU A 10 -8.38 -9.85 -10.87
C GLU A 10 -7.38 -8.72 -11.19
N GLY A 11 -7.82 -7.71 -11.94
CA GLY A 11 -7.04 -6.49 -12.21
C GLY A 11 -6.74 -5.65 -10.96
N ALA A 12 -7.68 -5.57 -10.01
CA ALA A 12 -7.46 -4.91 -8.73
C ALA A 12 -6.49 -5.71 -7.84
N GLY A 13 -6.66 -7.04 -7.76
CA GLY A 13 -5.76 -7.93 -7.02
C GLY A 13 -4.32 -7.90 -7.52
N LEU A 14 -4.12 -7.72 -8.84
CA LEU A 14 -2.81 -7.57 -9.47
C LEU A 14 -2.02 -6.35 -8.98
N ARG A 15 -2.67 -5.30 -8.46
CA ARG A 15 -1.98 -4.12 -7.90
C ARG A 15 -1.82 -4.18 -6.39
N VAL A 16 -2.78 -4.81 -5.70
CA VAL A 16 -2.74 -4.96 -4.24
C VAL A 16 -1.59 -5.86 -3.79
N ARG A 17 -1.31 -6.96 -4.53
CA ARG A 17 -0.19 -7.86 -4.22
C ARG A 17 1.18 -7.16 -4.22
N PRO A 18 1.59 -6.45 -5.29
CA PRO A 18 2.84 -5.69 -5.33
C PRO A 18 2.99 -4.62 -4.24
N VAL A 19 1.91 -3.90 -3.91
CA VAL A 19 1.92 -2.85 -2.89
C VAL A 19 2.09 -3.45 -1.48
N MET A 20 1.40 -4.55 -1.20
CA MET A 20 1.58 -5.28 0.06
C MET A 20 2.99 -5.88 0.18
N MET A 21 3.53 -6.40 -0.93
CA MET A 21 4.89 -6.96 -0.97
C MET A 21 5.94 -5.90 -0.58
N THR A 22 5.86 -4.71 -1.16
CA THR A 22 6.84 -3.63 -0.89
C THR A 22 6.80 -3.19 0.57
N VAL A 23 5.61 -2.97 1.14
CA VAL A 23 5.52 -2.56 2.56
C VAL A 23 5.95 -3.68 3.51
N ALA A 24 5.60 -4.93 3.21
CA ALA A 24 6.08 -6.07 4.00
C ALA A 24 7.62 -6.15 3.98
N THR A 25 8.25 -6.04 2.81
CA THR A 25 9.72 -6.05 2.69
C THR A 25 10.37 -4.90 3.46
N VAL A 26 9.81 -3.69 3.40
CA VAL A 26 10.35 -2.53 4.12
C VAL A 26 10.24 -2.72 5.63
N ILE A 27 9.06 -3.14 6.13
CA ILE A 27 8.88 -3.38 7.56
C ILE A 27 9.89 -4.45 8.03
N ILE A 28 9.98 -5.58 7.33
CA ILE A 28 10.89 -6.67 7.67
C ILE A 28 12.36 -6.22 7.64
N GLY A 29 12.75 -5.42 6.64
CA GLY A 29 14.12 -4.91 6.52
C GLY A 29 14.49 -3.86 7.59
N LEU A 30 13.50 -3.11 8.09
CA LEU A 30 13.72 -2.07 9.09
C LEU A 30 13.57 -2.56 10.55
N ILE A 31 12.94 -3.72 10.78
CA ILE A 31 12.87 -4.36 12.11
C ILE A 31 14.24 -4.45 12.80
N PRO A 32 15.31 -5.02 12.20
CA PRO A 32 16.60 -5.12 12.89
C PRO A 32 17.22 -3.74 13.19
N ILE A 33 16.95 -2.73 12.37
CA ILE A 33 17.41 -1.35 12.60
C ILE A 33 16.69 -0.74 13.82
N MET A 34 15.40 -1.05 13.99
CA MET A 34 14.61 -0.62 15.14
C MET A 34 15.08 -1.26 16.45
N PHE A 35 15.61 -2.49 16.44
CA PHE A 35 16.07 -3.17 17.66
C PHE A 35 17.59 -3.09 17.89
N GLY A 36 18.34 -2.48 16.97
CA GLY A 36 19.78 -2.28 17.13
C GLY A 36 20.08 -1.34 18.29
N HIS A 37 20.92 -1.74 19.22
CA HIS A 37 21.41 -0.88 20.31
C HIS A 37 22.92 -0.73 20.14
N GLY A 38 23.36 0.49 19.79
CA GLY A 38 24.75 0.78 19.48
C GLY A 38 24.94 2.24 19.06
N THR A 39 26.20 2.70 19.01
CA THR A 39 26.56 4.06 18.60
C THR A 39 26.03 4.35 17.18
N GLY A 40 25.21 5.39 17.03
CA GLY A 40 24.57 5.76 15.75
C GLY A 40 23.19 5.13 15.51
N SER A 41 22.73 4.20 16.35
CA SER A 41 21.39 3.60 16.23
C SER A 41 20.26 4.63 16.39
N GLU A 42 20.41 5.60 17.30
CA GLU A 42 19.41 6.66 17.49
C GLU A 42 19.16 7.47 16.22
N VAL A 43 20.20 7.70 15.41
CA VAL A 43 20.06 8.42 14.13
C VAL A 43 19.35 7.55 13.11
N MET A 44 19.72 6.27 13.02
CA MET A 44 19.10 5.32 12.09
C MET A 44 17.62 5.06 12.41
N GLN A 45 17.26 4.92 13.69
CA GLN A 45 15.87 4.80 14.13
C GLN A 45 15.04 6.03 13.76
N ARG A 46 15.58 7.25 13.91
CA ARG A 46 14.88 8.50 13.55
C ARG A 46 14.60 8.61 12.05
N ILE A 47 15.37 7.91 11.20
CA ILE A 47 15.14 7.84 9.76
C ILE A 47 14.15 6.69 9.43
N ALA A 48 14.34 5.52 10.04
CA ALA A 48 13.54 4.32 9.78
C ALA A 48 12.09 4.44 10.28
N ALA A 49 11.88 5.01 11.47
CA ALA A 49 10.56 5.14 12.08
C ALA A 49 9.53 5.90 11.19
N PRO A 50 9.83 7.10 10.67
CA PRO A 50 8.92 7.80 9.77
C PRO A 50 8.76 7.09 8.41
N MET A 51 9.75 6.35 7.92
CA MET A 51 9.60 5.55 6.70
C MET A 51 8.55 4.44 6.88
N ILE A 52 8.60 3.69 8.00
CA ILE A 52 7.61 2.65 8.30
C ILE A 52 6.21 3.26 8.42
N GLY A 53 6.07 4.34 9.20
CA GLY A 53 4.78 5.00 9.41
C GLY A 53 4.23 5.63 8.14
N GLY A 54 5.08 6.31 7.38
CA GLY A 54 4.73 6.98 6.13
C GLY A 54 4.31 6.01 5.04
N MET A 55 5.08 4.93 4.82
CA MET A 55 4.72 3.91 3.83
C MET A 55 3.46 3.14 4.22
N SER A 56 3.26 2.85 5.51
CA SER A 56 2.02 2.21 5.99
C SER A 56 0.81 3.12 5.79
N SER A 57 0.93 4.41 6.13
CA SER A 57 -0.13 5.39 5.93
C SER A 57 -0.43 5.62 4.46
N ALA A 58 0.60 5.72 3.61
CA ALA A 58 0.45 5.83 2.17
C ALA A 58 -0.18 4.58 1.54
N LEU A 59 0.15 3.39 2.05
CA LEU A 59 -0.48 2.13 1.62
C LEU A 59 -1.95 2.08 2.02
N LEU A 60 -2.30 2.46 3.25
CA LEU A 60 -3.69 2.57 3.69
C LEU A 60 -4.47 3.57 2.83
N LEU A 61 -3.91 4.76 2.62
CA LEU A 61 -4.45 5.75 1.71
C LEU A 61 -4.63 5.16 0.31
N THR A 62 -3.62 4.49 -0.24
CA THR A 62 -3.70 3.89 -1.59
C THR A 62 -4.78 2.81 -1.63
N LEU A 63 -4.81 1.87 -0.69
CA LEU A 63 -5.79 0.79 -0.64
C LEU A 63 -7.22 1.28 -0.37
N VAL A 64 -7.43 2.45 0.23
CA VAL A 64 -8.77 3.01 0.45
C VAL A 64 -9.16 3.96 -0.68
N VAL A 65 -8.25 4.84 -1.09
CA VAL A 65 -8.47 5.89 -2.09
C VAL A 65 -8.51 5.32 -3.50
N LEU A 66 -7.63 4.38 -3.89
CA LEU A 66 -7.70 3.78 -5.23
C LEU A 66 -9.04 3.09 -5.49
N PRO A 67 -9.56 2.19 -4.63
CA PRO A 67 -10.84 1.55 -4.91
C PRO A 67 -12.01 2.53 -4.79
N ALA A 68 -11.94 3.54 -3.92
CA ALA A 68 -12.94 4.60 -3.86
C ALA A 68 -13.01 5.38 -5.19
N LEU A 69 -11.86 5.83 -5.70
CA LEU A 69 -11.74 6.49 -7.00
C LEU A 69 -12.17 5.57 -8.15
N PHE A 70 -11.75 4.31 -8.14
CA PHE A 70 -12.12 3.35 -9.19
C PHE A 70 -13.63 3.06 -9.20
N LYS A 71 -14.26 2.96 -8.02
CA LYS A 71 -15.71 2.79 -7.88
C LYS A 71 -16.47 4.01 -8.41
N LEU A 72 -16.02 5.22 -8.05
CA LEU A 72 -16.59 6.47 -8.53
C LEU A 72 -16.46 6.61 -10.05
N TRP A 73 -15.27 6.37 -10.60
CA TRP A 73 -15.03 6.46 -12.04
C TRP A 73 -15.86 5.46 -12.84
N LYS A 74 -16.01 4.23 -12.32
CA LYS A 74 -16.88 3.21 -12.90
C LYS A 74 -18.37 3.58 -12.82
N GLN A 75 -18.83 4.18 -11.72
CA GLN A 75 -20.21 4.69 -11.61
C GLN A 75 -20.49 5.82 -12.61
N THR A 76 -19.55 6.74 -12.79
CA THR A 76 -19.67 7.82 -13.78
C THR A 76 -19.68 7.27 -15.21
N SER A 77 -18.85 6.27 -15.51
CA SER A 77 -18.84 5.61 -16.83
C SER A 77 -20.13 4.83 -17.13
N TYR A 78 -20.82 4.29 -16.11
CA TYR A 78 -22.13 3.64 -16.28
C TYR A 78 -23.27 4.65 -16.49
N LYS A 79 -23.10 5.90 -16.05
CA LYS A 79 -24.11 6.97 -16.19
C LYS A 79 -24.00 7.74 -17.51
N LEU A 80 -22.96 7.46 -18.30
CA LEU A 80 -22.67 8.09 -19.60
C LEU A 80 -22.99 7.18 -20.80
N LYS A 81 -23.72 6.07 -20.58
CA LYS A 81 -24.19 5.17 -21.62
C LYS A 81 -25.69 4.99 -21.53
#